data_AF-A0A3B8WW23-F1
#
_entry.id   AF-A0A3B8WW23-F1
#
_cell.length_a   1.000
_cell.length_b   1.000
_cell.length_c   1.000
_cell.angle_alpha   90.00
_cell.angle_beta   90.00
_cell.angle_gamma   90.00
#
_symmetry.space_group_name_H-M   'P 1'
#
loop_
_entity.id
_entity.type
_entity.pdbx_description
1 polymer ?
#
loop_
_entity_poly.entity_id
_entity_poly.type
_entity_poly.pdbx_seq_one_letter_code
_entity_poly.pdbx_strand_id
1 'polypeptide(L)'
;MVGGTLFLLVLLLTGVTWLTGLSWLRVTEVVGARTLFGIGWLVSKLRQRADQTEGNRARDERQKRATARELKIENREPVRIEPVIKTPPPSDRVQSEKQIEMFTKVEGEFSLPALDLLDDVEASEFQYSEAALKALSDRVEIKLEEFGIEVSVVAVIPGPVVTRFELEPAPGLKASKITNLSTDLARALSVSSVRVIEVLPGKSTVGIEIPNERREMVRLSEVLRSKVFDQSDSVLTLALGKDIQGSVSVADIGKMPHLLVSGTTGSGKSVAINAMILSLLYKATPEQVRLIMIDPKM
;
A
#
# COMPACT_ATOMS: atom_id res chain seq x y z
N MET A 1 54.23 -8.73 78.55
CA MET A 1 54.88 -8.69 77.22
C MET A 1 54.28 -7.69 76.24
N VAL A 2 53.02 -7.23 76.40
CA VAL A 2 52.35 -6.34 75.42
C VAL A 2 52.92 -4.90 75.38
N GLY A 3 53.37 -4.35 76.53
CA GLY A 3 53.90 -2.98 76.58
C GLY A 3 55.21 -2.77 75.82
N GLY A 4 56.12 -3.74 75.88
CA GLY A 4 57.42 -3.68 75.18
C GLY A 4 57.26 -3.78 73.65
N THR A 5 56.35 -4.62 73.17
CA THR A 5 56.03 -4.72 71.74
C THR A 5 55.39 -3.44 71.19
N LEU A 6 54.55 -2.77 71.99
CA LEU A 6 53.95 -1.49 71.60
C LEU A 6 54.99 -0.37 71.53
N PHE A 7 55.89 -0.33 72.51
CA PHE A 7 56.98 0.65 72.54
C PHE A 7 57.95 0.46 71.36
N LEU A 8 58.33 -0.79 71.05
CA LEU A 8 59.18 -1.09 69.90
C LEU A 8 58.49 -0.76 68.56
N LEU A 9 57.18 -0.95 68.45
CA LEU A 9 56.42 -0.63 67.24
C LEU A 9 56.32 0.89 67.04
N VAL A 10 56.12 1.66 68.12
CA VAL A 10 56.15 3.13 68.07
C VAL A 10 57.53 3.65 67.69
N LEU A 11 58.60 3.10 68.29
CA LEU A 11 59.99 3.43 67.93
C LEU A 11 60.31 3.10 66.47
N LEU A 12 59.82 1.98 65.96
CA LEU A 12 60.01 1.57 64.58
C LEU A 12 59.28 2.50 63.61
N LEU A 13 58.00 2.82 63.86
CA LEU A 13 57.23 3.72 63.01
C LEU A 13 57.80 5.14 63.02
N THR A 14 58.19 5.65 64.18
CA THR A 14 58.83 6.98 64.30
C THR A 14 60.21 7.00 63.65
N GLY A 15 61.03 5.97 63.89
CA GLY A 15 62.35 5.83 63.27
C GLY A 15 62.28 5.75 61.75
N VAL A 16 61.34 4.99 61.19
CA VAL A 16 61.11 4.91 59.74
C VAL A 16 60.66 6.27 59.18
N THR A 17 59.78 6.98 59.88
CA THR A 17 59.30 8.31 59.48
C THR A 17 60.44 9.32 59.39
N TRP A 18 61.35 9.32 60.37
CA TRP A 18 62.49 10.23 60.43
C TRP A 18 63.58 9.90 59.40
N LEU A 19 63.89 8.62 59.20
CA LEU A 19 64.95 8.18 58.28
C LEU A 19 64.58 8.41 56.81
N THR A 20 63.30 8.25 56.46
CA THR A 20 62.85 8.23 55.06
C THR A 20 62.12 9.50 54.63
N GLY A 21 61.83 10.42 55.56
CA GLY A 21 61.04 11.62 55.30
C GLY A 21 59.60 11.30 54.84
N LEU A 22 59.10 10.10 55.13
CA LEU A 22 57.79 9.65 54.66
C LEU A 22 56.66 10.45 55.32
N SER A 23 55.85 11.13 54.50
CA SER A 23 54.57 11.66 54.94
C SER A 23 53.52 10.55 54.89
N TRP A 24 53.08 10.08 56.07
CA TRP A 24 52.00 9.09 56.18
C TRP A 24 50.70 9.54 55.49
N LEU A 25 50.46 10.85 55.43
CA LEU A 25 49.31 11.45 54.75
C LEU A 25 49.38 11.24 53.23
N ARG A 26 50.58 11.38 52.63
CA ARG A 26 50.80 11.03 51.21
C ARG A 26 50.63 9.55 50.94
N VAL A 27 51.08 8.69 51.86
CA VAL A 27 50.89 7.23 51.71
C VAL A 27 49.40 6.89 51.68
N THR A 28 48.62 7.45 52.60
CA THR A 28 47.17 7.20 52.65
C THR A 28 46.44 7.75 51.42
N GLU A 29 46.82 8.93 50.93
CA GLU A 29 46.23 9.51 49.72
C GLU A 29 46.56 8.70 48.46
N VAL A 30 47.82 8.29 48.29
CA VAL A 30 48.25 7.51 47.11
C VAL A 30 47.63 6.12 47.12
N VAL A 31 47.56 5.47 48.28
CA VAL A 31 46.91 4.16 48.42
C VAL A 31 45.41 4.29 48.17
N GLY A 32 44.76 5.30 48.74
CA GLY A 32 43.33 5.58 48.53
C GLY A 32 42.97 5.91 47.07
N ALA A 33 43.79 6.71 46.40
CA ALA A 33 43.61 7.04 44.99
C ALA A 33 43.74 5.79 44.11
N ARG A 34 44.71 4.91 44.40
CA ARG A 34 44.90 3.66 43.65
C ARG A 34 43.78 2.65 43.90
N THR A 35 43.25 2.54 45.12
CA THR A 35 42.11 1.66 45.39
C THR A 35 40.83 2.17 44.73
N LEU A 36 40.54 3.47 44.78
CA LEU A 36 39.39 4.06 44.10
C LEU A 36 39.49 3.91 42.58
N PHE A 37 40.67 4.15 42.00
CA PHE A 37 40.90 3.94 40.57
C PHE A 37 40.75 2.46 40.19
N GLY A 38 41.29 1.54 41.00
CA GLY A 38 41.14 0.10 40.79
C GLY A 38 39.69 -0.37 40.84
N ILE A 39 38.91 0.12 41.82
CA ILE A 39 37.47 -0.18 41.94
C ILE A 39 36.71 0.41 40.74
N GLY A 40 36.98 1.67 40.38
CA GLY A 40 36.36 2.32 39.23
C GLY A 40 36.65 1.60 37.91
N TRP A 41 37.90 1.15 37.72
CA TRP A 41 38.30 0.33 36.57
C TRP A 41 37.60 -1.04 36.56
N LEU A 42 37.46 -1.70 37.71
CA LEU A 42 36.79 -2.99 37.81
C LEU A 42 35.30 -2.88 37.49
N VAL A 43 34.63 -1.86 38.05
CA VAL A 43 33.20 -1.59 37.83
C VAL A 43 32.95 -1.21 36.36
N SER A 44 33.80 -0.40 35.74
CA SER A 44 33.67 -0.03 34.33
C SER A 44 33.87 -1.24 33.41
N LYS A 45 34.84 -2.12 33.70
CA LYS A 45 35.04 -3.40 32.99
C LYS A 45 33.82 -4.32 33.08
N LEU A 46 33.16 -4.38 34.24
CA LEU A 46 31.96 -5.19 34.43
C LEU A 46 30.75 -4.61 33.66
N ARG A 47 30.54 -3.29 33.72
CA ARG A 47 29.50 -2.61 32.92
C ARG A 47 29.72 -2.79 31.42
N GLN A 48 30.96 -2.58 30.94
CA GLN A 48 31.29 -2.76 29.53
C GLN A 48 31.07 -4.20 29.04
N ARG A 49 31.32 -5.21 29.89
CA ARG A 49 30.99 -6.60 29.57
C ARG A 49 29.48 -6.84 29.51
N ALA A 50 28.71 -6.26 30.43
CA ALA A 50 27.25 -6.36 30.40
C ALA A 50 26.68 -5.75 29.10
N ASP A 51 27.13 -4.55 28.73
CA ASP A 51 26.74 -3.88 27.48
C ASP A 51 27.14 -4.69 26.24
N GLN A 52 28.33 -5.31 26.25
CA GLN A 52 28.76 -6.20 25.16
C GLN A 52 27.88 -7.46 25.06
N THR A 53 27.46 -8.04 26.19
CA THR A 53 26.57 -9.22 26.16
C THR A 53 25.18 -8.88 25.66
N GLU A 54 24.62 -7.73 26.04
CA GLU A 54 23.33 -7.27 25.50
C GLU A 54 23.45 -6.90 24.01
N GLY A 55 24.52 -6.22 23.63
CA GLY A 55 24.81 -5.88 22.23
C GLY A 55 24.95 -7.11 21.33
N ASN A 56 25.61 -8.16 21.81
CA ASN A 56 25.76 -9.42 21.08
C ASN A 56 24.43 -10.19 20.99
N ARG A 57 23.65 -10.27 22.08
CA ARG A 57 22.31 -10.89 22.04
C ARG A 57 21.38 -10.20 21.03
N ALA A 58 21.38 -8.86 21.03
CA ALA A 58 20.59 -8.08 20.08
C ALA A 58 21.05 -8.25 18.62
N ARG A 59 22.34 -8.57 18.39
CA ARG A 59 22.86 -8.92 17.05
C ARG A 59 22.44 -10.33 16.63
N ASP A 60 22.55 -11.29 17.53
CA ASP A 60 22.15 -12.68 17.27
C ASP A 60 20.65 -12.79 16.98
N GLU A 61 19.80 -12.07 17.72
CA GLU A 61 18.35 -12.02 17.45
C GLU A 61 18.05 -11.40 16.08
N ARG A 62 18.76 -10.33 15.71
CA ARG A 62 18.65 -9.72 14.37
C ARG A 62 19.08 -10.70 13.27
N GLN A 63 20.16 -11.43 13.49
CA GLN A 63 20.69 -12.38 12.51
C GLN A 63 19.79 -13.62 12.37
N LYS A 64 19.21 -14.11 13.47
CA LYS A 64 18.19 -15.17 13.46
C LYS A 64 16.92 -14.73 12.72
N ARG A 65 16.46 -13.49 12.92
CA ARG A 65 15.31 -12.95 12.17
C ARG A 65 15.62 -12.78 10.69
N ALA A 66 16.81 -12.29 10.34
CA ALA A 66 17.24 -12.14 8.95
C ALA A 66 17.31 -13.50 8.23
N THR A 67 17.95 -14.49 8.84
CA THR A 67 18.06 -15.85 8.28
C THR A 67 16.71 -16.57 8.19
N ALA A 68 15.86 -16.46 9.22
CA ALA A 68 14.51 -17.00 9.18
C ALA A 68 13.69 -16.37 8.04
N ARG A 69 13.90 -15.08 7.77
CA ARG A 69 13.24 -14.36 6.68
C ARG A 69 13.76 -14.77 5.31
N GLU A 70 15.07 -14.95 5.13
CA GLU A 70 15.66 -15.50 3.90
C GLU A 70 15.09 -16.89 3.60
N LEU A 71 15.03 -17.77 4.60
CA LEU A 71 14.45 -19.12 4.49
C LEU A 71 12.95 -19.08 4.12
N LYS A 72 12.21 -18.09 4.61
CA LYS A 72 10.78 -17.90 4.29
C LYS A 72 10.58 -17.40 2.85
N ILE A 73 11.49 -16.56 2.35
CA ILE A 73 11.48 -16.07 0.96
C ILE A 73 11.83 -17.19 -0.03
N GLU A 74 12.77 -18.07 0.33
CA GLU A 74 13.21 -19.16 -0.54
C GLU A 74 12.16 -20.28 -0.67
N ASN A 75 11.44 -20.60 0.41
CA ASN A 75 10.40 -21.66 0.42
C ASN A 75 9.00 -21.18 0.02
N ARG A 76 8.84 -19.94 -0.44
CA ARG A 76 7.54 -19.36 -0.78
C ARG A 76 7.03 -19.87 -2.13
N GLU A 77 5.74 -20.22 -2.17
CA GLU A 77 5.05 -20.46 -3.44
C GLU A 77 5.03 -19.19 -4.31
N PRO A 78 5.19 -19.30 -5.63
CA PRO A 78 5.22 -18.13 -6.51
C PRO A 78 3.87 -17.40 -6.46
N VAL A 79 3.96 -16.07 -6.31
CA VAL A 79 2.78 -15.18 -6.31
C VAL A 79 2.09 -15.30 -7.66
N ARG A 80 0.78 -15.58 -7.64
CA ARG A 80 -0.02 -15.68 -8.86
C ARG A 80 -0.35 -14.28 -9.36
N ILE A 81 0.13 -13.94 -10.56
CA ILE A 81 -0.18 -12.66 -11.20
C ILE A 81 -1.28 -12.92 -12.22
N GLU A 82 -2.43 -12.28 -12.03
CA GLU A 82 -3.52 -12.36 -13.01
C GLU A 82 -3.22 -11.45 -14.21
N PRO A 83 -3.49 -11.89 -15.44
CA PRO A 83 -3.24 -11.09 -16.62
C PRO A 83 -4.19 -9.88 -16.67
N VAL A 84 -3.65 -8.71 -17.03
CA VAL A 84 -4.46 -7.51 -17.30
C VAL A 84 -5.33 -7.77 -18.54
N ILE A 85 -6.64 -7.57 -18.42
CA ILE A 85 -7.56 -7.67 -19.55
C ILE A 85 -7.31 -6.45 -20.45
N LYS A 86 -6.69 -6.67 -21.61
CA LYS A 86 -6.45 -5.62 -22.60
C LYS A 86 -7.74 -5.37 -23.36
N THR A 87 -8.20 -4.11 -23.28
CA THR A 87 -9.27 -3.43 -24.04
C THR A 87 -10.46 -4.29 -24.52
N PRO A 88 -11.71 -3.93 -24.18
CA PRO A 88 -12.88 -4.68 -24.63
C PRO A 88 -12.91 -4.78 -26.16
N PRO A 89 -13.36 -5.93 -26.72
CA PRO A 89 -13.48 -6.06 -28.17
C PRO A 89 -14.42 -4.96 -28.70
N PRO A 90 -14.04 -4.29 -29.81
CA PRO A 90 -14.88 -3.25 -30.40
C PRO A 90 -16.21 -3.85 -30.87
N SER A 91 -17.28 -3.06 -30.74
CA SER A 91 -18.61 -3.44 -31.20
C SER A 91 -18.74 -3.36 -32.72
N ASP A 92 -19.76 -4.04 -33.23
CA ASP A 92 -20.03 -4.10 -34.67
C ASP A 92 -20.44 -2.72 -35.19
N ARG A 93 -21.08 -1.90 -34.34
CA ARG A 93 -21.40 -0.49 -34.61
C ARG A 93 -20.19 0.37 -34.96
N VAL A 94 -19.04 0.14 -34.32
CA VAL A 94 -17.80 0.87 -34.62
C VAL A 94 -17.31 0.56 -36.03
N GLN A 95 -17.52 -0.67 -36.51
CA GLN A 95 -17.14 -1.06 -37.85
C GLN A 95 -18.10 -0.48 -38.90
N SER A 96 -19.40 -0.47 -38.62
CA SER A 96 -20.40 0.13 -39.51
C SER A 96 -20.25 1.64 -39.63
N GLU A 97 -19.98 2.35 -38.54
CA GLU A 97 -19.79 3.82 -38.58
C GLU A 97 -18.52 4.24 -39.33
N LYS A 98 -17.46 3.40 -39.34
CA LYS A 98 -16.25 3.64 -40.15
C LYS A 98 -16.47 3.45 -41.65
N GLN A 99 -17.45 2.63 -42.03
CA GLN A 99 -17.90 2.51 -43.40
C GLN A 99 -18.92 3.62 -43.67
N ILE A 100 -18.44 4.82 -43.99
CA ILE A 100 -19.31 5.94 -44.36
C ILE A 100 -20.19 5.50 -45.55
N GLU A 101 -21.48 5.32 -45.33
CA GLU A 101 -22.45 5.21 -46.41
C GLU A 101 -22.54 6.59 -47.09
N MET A 102 -22.05 6.70 -48.32
CA MET A 102 -22.07 7.92 -49.14
C MET A 102 -23.49 8.37 -49.55
N PHE A 103 -24.55 7.79 -48.99
CA PHE A 103 -25.93 8.03 -49.42
C PHE A 103 -26.71 8.82 -48.36
N THR A 104 -26.90 10.09 -48.70
CA THR A 104 -28.05 10.95 -48.39
C THR A 104 -28.75 10.71 -47.05
N LYS A 105 -28.30 11.42 -46.02
CA LYS A 105 -29.13 11.70 -44.84
C LYS A 105 -30.37 12.46 -45.31
N VAL A 106 -31.54 11.84 -45.22
CA VAL A 106 -32.81 12.51 -45.50
C VAL A 106 -32.98 13.61 -44.45
N GLU A 107 -33.12 14.87 -44.89
CA GLU A 107 -33.31 16.00 -43.98
C GLU A 107 -34.58 15.78 -43.13
N GLY A 108 -34.42 15.56 -41.82
CA GLY A 108 -35.52 15.52 -40.86
C GLY A 108 -35.60 14.26 -39.97
N GLU A 109 -34.87 13.18 -40.27
CA GLU A 109 -34.91 11.96 -39.44
C GLU A 109 -33.85 11.99 -38.33
N PHE A 110 -34.29 11.79 -37.07
CA PHE A 110 -33.38 11.79 -35.92
C PHE A 110 -32.47 10.57 -35.98
N SER A 111 -31.15 10.80 -35.93
CA SER A 111 -30.14 9.75 -35.89
C SER A 111 -29.29 9.90 -34.63
N LEU A 112 -28.83 8.77 -34.10
CA LEU A 112 -27.91 8.77 -32.96
C LEU A 112 -26.58 9.45 -33.36
N PRO A 113 -25.91 10.12 -32.40
CA PRO A 113 -24.60 10.71 -32.64
C PRO A 113 -23.55 9.64 -33.00
N ALA A 114 -22.63 9.97 -33.90
CA ALA A 114 -21.51 9.11 -34.27
C ALA A 114 -20.47 9.03 -33.15
N LEU A 115 -19.89 7.85 -32.91
CA LEU A 115 -18.91 7.62 -31.84
C LEU A 115 -17.59 8.37 -32.06
N ASP A 116 -17.31 8.80 -33.30
CA ASP A 116 -16.11 9.57 -33.66
C ASP A 116 -16.15 11.04 -33.20
N LEU A 117 -17.27 11.48 -32.62
CA LEU A 117 -17.32 12.75 -31.88
C LEU A 117 -16.61 12.68 -30.52
N LEU A 118 -16.25 11.48 -30.07
CA LEU A 118 -15.55 11.25 -28.80
C LEU A 118 -14.06 11.05 -29.02
N ASP A 119 -13.25 11.55 -28.10
CA ASP A 119 -11.81 11.34 -28.13
C ASP A 119 -11.43 9.85 -28.09
N ASP A 120 -10.49 9.45 -28.94
CA ASP A 120 -9.96 8.10 -28.95
C ASP A 120 -9.05 7.79 -27.76
N VAL A 121 -8.86 6.50 -27.51
CA VAL A 121 -8.02 5.97 -26.42
C VAL A 121 -6.55 6.23 -26.71
N GLU A 122 -5.87 6.87 -25.77
CA GLU A 122 -4.40 7.02 -25.83
C GLU A 122 -3.75 5.66 -25.57
N ALA A 123 -2.75 5.29 -26.35
CA ALA A 123 -2.00 4.07 -26.14
C ALA A 123 -1.27 4.14 -24.78
N SER A 124 -1.81 3.46 -23.77
CA SER A 124 -1.13 3.28 -22.49
C SER A 124 -0.14 2.13 -22.59
N GLU A 125 1.15 2.46 -22.71
CA GLU A 125 2.25 1.48 -22.74
C GLU A 125 2.67 1.02 -21.32
N PHE A 126 2.17 1.66 -20.27
CA PHE A 126 2.62 1.38 -18.91
C PHE A 126 1.95 0.11 -18.36
N GLN A 127 2.69 -1.00 -18.40
CA GLN A 127 2.38 -2.23 -17.69
C GLN A 127 3.49 -2.52 -16.69
N TYR A 128 3.11 -2.90 -15.47
CA TYR A 128 4.07 -3.37 -14.49
C TYR A 128 4.73 -4.66 -15.00
N SER A 129 6.05 -4.75 -14.86
CA SER A 129 6.74 -6.03 -15.03
C SER A 129 6.40 -6.96 -13.86
N GLU A 130 6.45 -8.26 -14.09
CA GLU A 130 6.24 -9.25 -13.02
C GLU A 130 7.21 -9.04 -11.85
N ALA A 131 8.46 -8.68 -12.16
CA ALA A 131 9.48 -8.36 -11.16
C ALA A 131 9.09 -7.15 -10.30
N ALA A 132 8.50 -6.11 -10.91
CA ALA A 132 8.02 -4.94 -10.18
C ALA A 132 6.82 -5.28 -9.27
N LEU A 133 5.86 -6.06 -9.76
CA LEU A 133 4.72 -6.53 -8.95
C LEU A 133 5.18 -7.41 -7.78
N LYS A 134 6.16 -8.28 -8.00
CA LYS A 134 6.75 -9.10 -6.94
C LYS A 134 7.45 -8.23 -5.89
N ALA A 135 8.27 -7.27 -6.30
CA ALA A 135 8.94 -6.35 -5.38
C ALA A 135 7.94 -5.49 -4.57
N LEU A 136 6.83 -5.07 -5.19
CA LEU A 136 5.74 -4.38 -4.49
C LEU A 136 5.04 -5.30 -3.49
N SER A 137 4.79 -6.56 -3.85
CA SER A 137 4.20 -7.56 -2.96
C SER A 137 5.07 -7.75 -1.72
N ASP A 138 6.37 -7.93 -1.91
CA ASP A 138 7.33 -8.09 -0.82
C ASP A 138 7.35 -6.84 0.07
N ARG A 139 7.28 -5.64 -0.53
CA ARG A 139 7.20 -4.39 0.23
C ARG A 139 5.93 -4.31 1.09
N VAL A 140 4.78 -4.74 0.58
CA VAL A 140 3.52 -4.77 1.33
C VAL A 140 3.61 -5.69 2.53
N GLU A 141 4.14 -6.92 2.36
CA GLU A 141 4.35 -7.87 3.46
C GLU A 141 5.26 -7.28 4.54
N ILE A 142 6.40 -6.71 4.14
CA ILE A 142 7.38 -6.11 5.06
C ILE A 142 6.76 -4.97 5.86
N LYS A 143 5.98 -4.10 5.20
CA LYS A 143 5.34 -2.97 5.88
C LYS A 143 4.26 -3.42 6.84
N LEU A 144 3.47 -4.43 6.50
CA LEU A 144 2.50 -5.00 7.43
C LEU A 144 3.18 -5.70 8.62
N GLU A 145 4.29 -6.41 8.38
CA GLU A 145 5.08 -7.05 9.44
C GLU A 145 5.67 -6.01 10.42
N GLU A 146 6.15 -4.85 9.93
CA GLU A 146 6.61 -3.73 10.77
C GLU A 146 5.50 -3.22 11.73
N PHE A 147 4.22 -3.34 11.35
CA PHE A 147 3.07 -3.01 12.20
C PHE A 147 2.60 -4.20 13.07
N GLY A 148 3.33 -5.32 13.08
CA GLY A 148 2.97 -6.53 13.82
C GLY A 148 1.83 -7.32 13.19
N ILE A 149 1.60 -7.16 11.88
CA ILE A 149 0.61 -7.89 11.10
C ILE A 149 1.32 -8.86 10.17
N GLU A 150 1.26 -10.15 10.50
CA GLU A 150 1.81 -11.20 9.64
C GLU A 150 0.79 -11.63 8.58
N VAL A 151 1.14 -11.42 7.31
CA VAL A 151 0.35 -11.78 6.13
C VAL A 151 1.29 -12.34 5.05
N SER A 152 0.72 -13.03 4.07
CA SER A 152 1.41 -13.41 2.83
C SER A 152 0.58 -13.00 1.62
N VAL A 153 1.23 -12.50 0.57
CA VAL A 153 0.57 -12.14 -0.70
C VAL A 153 0.45 -13.40 -1.54
N VAL A 154 -0.78 -13.82 -1.81
CA VAL A 154 -1.07 -15.04 -2.60
C VAL A 154 -1.30 -14.72 -4.08
N ALA A 155 -1.89 -13.55 -4.38
CA ALA A 155 -2.17 -13.14 -5.74
C ALA A 155 -2.09 -11.61 -5.91
N VAL A 156 -1.80 -11.19 -7.14
CA VAL A 156 -1.77 -9.79 -7.54
C VAL A 156 -2.58 -9.62 -8.81
N ILE A 157 -3.50 -8.66 -8.77
CA ILE A 157 -4.44 -8.34 -9.84
C ILE A 157 -4.17 -6.89 -10.25
N PRO A 158 -3.31 -6.67 -11.26
CA PRO A 158 -3.05 -5.35 -11.81
C PRO A 158 -4.28 -4.81 -12.55
N GLY A 159 -4.60 -3.54 -12.31
CA GLY A 159 -5.71 -2.82 -12.93
C GLY A 159 -5.30 -1.49 -13.56
N PRO A 160 -6.23 -0.76 -14.21
CA PRO A 160 -5.91 0.51 -14.87
C PRO A 160 -5.52 1.64 -13.89
N VAL A 161 -6.22 1.71 -12.74
CA VAL A 161 -6.05 2.80 -11.75
C VAL A 161 -5.39 2.31 -10.46
N VAL A 162 -5.73 1.09 -10.05
CA VAL A 162 -5.25 0.46 -8.81
C VAL A 162 -4.79 -0.96 -9.11
N THR A 163 -3.87 -1.47 -8.30
CA THR A 163 -3.48 -2.87 -8.26
C THR A 163 -4.02 -3.48 -6.96
N ARG A 164 -4.69 -4.62 -7.06
CA ARG A 164 -5.20 -5.36 -5.90
C ARG A 164 -4.22 -6.47 -5.52
N PHE A 165 -3.84 -6.50 -4.25
CA PHE A 165 -3.06 -7.55 -3.63
C PHE A 165 -3.99 -8.40 -2.77
N GLU A 166 -4.03 -9.70 -3.03
CA GLU A 166 -4.75 -10.65 -2.19
C GLU A 166 -3.81 -11.17 -1.11
N LEU A 167 -4.19 -10.96 0.14
CA LEU A 167 -3.41 -11.29 1.32
C LEU A 167 -4.07 -12.46 2.05
N GLU A 168 -3.28 -13.45 2.40
CA GLU A 168 -3.63 -14.49 3.36
C GLU A 168 -3.10 -14.10 4.74
N PRO A 169 -3.99 -13.76 5.70
CA PRO A 169 -3.59 -13.39 7.06
C PRO A 169 -3.18 -14.62 7.88
N ALA A 170 -2.24 -14.45 8.81
CA ALA A 170 -1.90 -15.49 9.77
C ALA A 170 -3.13 -15.89 10.64
N PRO A 171 -3.21 -17.15 11.12
CA PRO A 171 -4.32 -17.62 11.95
C PRO A 171 -4.58 -16.71 13.16
N GLY A 172 -5.84 -16.33 13.36
CA GLY A 172 -6.26 -15.48 14.48
C GLY A 172 -6.10 -13.96 14.26
N LEU A 173 -5.54 -13.53 13.12
CA LEU A 173 -5.49 -12.12 12.74
C LEU A 173 -6.87 -11.62 12.27
N LYS A 174 -7.36 -10.55 12.89
CA LYS A 174 -8.64 -9.92 12.51
C LYS A 174 -8.43 -8.96 11.35
N ALA A 175 -9.24 -9.06 10.29
CA ALA A 175 -9.20 -8.16 9.12
C ALA A 175 -9.32 -6.67 9.51
N SER A 176 -10.10 -6.35 10.54
CA SER A 176 -10.26 -4.97 11.04
C SER A 176 -8.96 -4.31 11.52
N LYS A 177 -7.95 -5.09 11.94
CA LYS A 177 -6.62 -4.53 12.27
C LYS A 177 -5.95 -3.94 11.03
N ILE A 178 -6.09 -4.60 9.88
CA ILE A 178 -5.55 -4.13 8.60
C ILE A 178 -6.32 -2.89 8.15
N THR A 179 -7.65 -2.91 8.26
CA THR A 179 -8.52 -1.76 7.95
C THR A 179 -8.13 -0.52 8.75
N ASN A 180 -7.89 -0.66 10.06
CA ASN A 180 -7.52 0.46 10.93
C ASN A 180 -6.14 1.05 10.63
N LEU A 181 -5.26 0.31 9.96
CA LEU A 181 -3.91 0.76 9.58
C LEU A 181 -3.84 1.30 8.15
N SER A 182 -4.95 1.39 7.41
CA SER A 182 -4.93 1.77 5.99
C SER A 182 -4.20 3.09 5.73
N THR A 183 -4.38 4.09 6.60
CA THR A 183 -3.72 5.40 6.50
C THR A 183 -2.22 5.32 6.78
N ASP A 184 -1.82 4.55 7.80
CA ASP A 184 -0.41 4.37 8.13
C ASP A 184 0.33 3.50 7.10
N LEU A 185 -0.35 2.50 6.55
CA LEU A 185 0.14 1.68 5.45
C LEU A 185 0.32 2.52 4.18
N ALA A 186 -0.65 3.38 3.84
CA ALA A 186 -0.53 4.30 2.71
C ALA A 186 0.71 5.20 2.85
N ARG A 187 0.94 5.75 4.05
CA ARG A 187 2.13 6.54 4.38
C ARG A 187 3.42 5.72 4.28
N ALA A 188 3.44 4.50 4.81
CA ALA A 188 4.62 3.62 4.77
C ALA A 188 4.99 3.19 3.34
N LEU A 189 4.01 3.08 2.45
CA LEU A 189 4.18 2.74 1.04
C LEU A 189 4.38 3.97 0.13
N SER A 190 4.29 5.18 0.68
CA SER A 190 4.37 6.45 -0.07
C SER A 190 3.31 6.58 -1.17
N VAL A 191 2.08 6.12 -0.89
CA VAL A 191 0.93 6.20 -1.81
C VAL A 191 -0.16 7.12 -1.28
N SER A 192 -1.03 7.63 -2.16
CA SER A 192 -2.07 8.58 -1.77
C SER A 192 -3.08 8.02 -0.77
N SER A 193 -3.42 6.75 -0.92
CA SER A 193 -4.40 6.05 -0.11
C SER A 193 -4.26 4.54 -0.32
N VAL A 194 -4.77 3.77 0.62
CA VAL A 194 -4.90 2.32 0.52
C VAL A 194 -6.32 1.95 0.89
N ARG A 195 -6.98 1.13 0.06
CA ARG A 195 -8.33 0.63 0.34
C ARG A 195 -8.26 -0.83 0.73
N VAL A 196 -8.84 -1.18 1.88
CA VAL A 196 -8.89 -2.55 2.40
C VAL A 196 -10.27 -3.13 2.13
N ILE A 197 -10.31 -4.33 1.57
CA ILE A 197 -11.50 -5.14 1.35
C ILE A 197 -11.41 -6.32 2.31
N GLU A 198 -12.20 -6.30 3.37
CA GLU A 198 -12.11 -7.29 4.45
C GLU A 198 -12.48 -8.70 3.98
N VAL A 199 -13.40 -8.83 3.04
CA VAL A 199 -13.87 -10.12 2.53
C VAL A 199 -13.93 -10.09 1.01
N LEU A 200 -13.14 -10.96 0.39
CA LEU A 200 -13.24 -11.27 -1.04
C LEU A 200 -14.29 -12.37 -1.25
N PRO A 201 -15.30 -12.18 -2.13
CA PRO A 201 -16.31 -13.19 -2.37
C PRO A 201 -15.70 -14.53 -2.78
N GLY A 202 -16.05 -15.60 -2.06
CA GLY A 202 -15.56 -16.96 -2.35
C GLY A 202 -14.11 -17.24 -1.95
N LYS A 203 -13.42 -16.32 -1.26
CA LYS A 203 -12.04 -16.50 -0.77
C LYS A 203 -11.92 -16.17 0.72
N SER A 204 -10.98 -16.80 1.41
CA SER A 204 -10.62 -16.49 2.81
C SER A 204 -9.59 -15.36 2.94
N THR A 205 -9.25 -14.70 1.82
CA THR A 205 -8.22 -13.69 1.72
C THR A 205 -8.78 -12.28 1.90
N VAL A 206 -7.91 -11.37 2.33
CA VAL A 206 -8.17 -9.93 2.44
C VAL A 206 -7.60 -9.23 1.22
N GLY A 207 -8.35 -8.32 0.61
CA GLY A 207 -7.88 -7.53 -0.52
C GLY A 207 -7.30 -6.19 -0.07
N ILE A 208 -6.14 -5.81 -0.59
CA ILE A 208 -5.62 -4.44 -0.47
C ILE A 208 -5.48 -3.84 -1.87
N GLU A 209 -6.13 -2.71 -2.10
CA GLU A 209 -6.04 -1.94 -3.34
C GLU A 209 -5.10 -0.75 -3.16
N ILE A 210 -4.06 -0.72 -3.98
CA ILE A 210 -3.01 0.29 -3.97
C ILE A 210 -3.06 1.05 -5.30
N PRO A 211 -3.10 2.39 -5.29
CA PRO A 211 -3.03 3.18 -6.51
C PRO A 211 -1.75 2.91 -7.30
N ASN A 212 -1.89 2.79 -8.62
CA ASN A 212 -0.75 2.68 -9.52
C ASN A 212 0.03 3.99 -9.55
N GLU A 213 1.33 3.90 -9.83
CA GLU A 213 2.21 5.07 -10.03
C GLU A 213 1.77 5.89 -11.25
N ARG A 214 1.37 5.20 -12.32
CA ARG A 214 0.71 5.79 -13.49
C ARG A 214 -0.69 5.22 -13.60
N ARG A 215 -1.69 6.10 -13.43
CA ARG A 215 -3.11 5.75 -13.60
C ARG A 215 -3.49 5.93 -15.06
N GLU A 216 -4.11 4.91 -15.63
CA GLU A 216 -4.68 5.00 -16.98
C GLU A 216 -6.00 5.78 -16.94
N MET A 217 -6.17 6.71 -17.89
CA MET A 217 -7.43 7.43 -18.05
C MET A 217 -8.44 6.55 -18.78
N VAL A 218 -9.56 6.25 -18.13
CA VAL A 218 -10.69 5.55 -18.76
C VAL A 218 -11.52 6.55 -19.54
N ARG A 219 -11.52 6.44 -20.87
CA ARG A 219 -12.30 7.31 -21.76
C ARG A 219 -13.71 6.75 -21.96
N LEU A 220 -14.69 7.64 -22.12
CA LEU A 220 -16.08 7.26 -22.38
C LEU A 220 -16.22 6.50 -23.71
N SER A 221 -15.45 6.90 -24.73
CA SER A 221 -15.41 6.24 -26.04
C SER A 221 -15.12 4.75 -25.90
N GLU A 222 -14.20 4.35 -25.01
CA GLU A 222 -13.85 2.96 -24.81
C GLU A 222 -15.04 2.11 -24.31
N VAL A 223 -15.85 2.68 -23.42
CA VAL A 223 -17.03 1.99 -22.88
C VAL A 223 -18.14 1.93 -23.92
N LEU A 224 -18.41 3.03 -24.62
CA LEU A 224 -19.48 3.10 -25.62
C LEU A 224 -19.17 2.28 -26.87
N ARG A 225 -17.89 2.17 -27.25
CA ARG A 225 -17.40 1.32 -28.34
C ARG A 225 -17.36 -0.17 -27.97
N SER A 226 -17.63 -0.54 -26.72
CA SER A 226 -17.58 -1.94 -26.26
C SER A 226 -18.81 -2.75 -26.68
N LYS A 227 -18.63 -4.04 -26.94
CA LYS A 227 -19.76 -4.97 -27.17
C LYS A 227 -20.75 -5.00 -26.01
N VAL A 228 -20.26 -4.88 -24.78
CA VAL A 228 -21.10 -4.92 -23.56
C VAL A 228 -22.12 -3.79 -23.55
N PHE A 229 -21.71 -2.58 -23.94
CA PHE A 229 -22.62 -1.45 -24.03
C PHE A 229 -23.52 -1.54 -25.28
N ASP A 230 -22.95 -1.83 -26.44
CA ASP A 230 -23.68 -1.87 -27.71
C ASP A 230 -24.79 -2.94 -27.74
N GLN A 231 -24.49 -4.13 -27.22
CA GLN A 231 -25.42 -5.27 -27.21
C GLN A 231 -26.38 -5.29 -26.01
N SER A 232 -26.35 -4.27 -25.14
CA SER A 232 -27.27 -4.25 -24.00
C SER A 232 -28.69 -3.88 -24.43
N ASP A 233 -29.70 -4.59 -23.94
CA ASP A 233 -31.08 -4.46 -24.45
C ASP A 233 -31.77 -3.14 -24.05
N SER A 234 -31.41 -2.59 -22.89
CA SER A 234 -32.09 -1.42 -22.33
C SER A 234 -31.57 -0.12 -22.94
N VAL A 235 -32.49 0.73 -23.41
CA VAL A 235 -32.19 2.12 -23.82
C VAL A 235 -31.79 3.02 -22.64
N LEU A 236 -32.01 2.56 -21.40
CA LEU A 236 -31.62 3.23 -20.15
C LEU A 236 -30.28 2.72 -19.60
N THR A 237 -29.45 2.11 -20.45
CA THR A 237 -28.12 1.64 -20.06
C THR A 237 -27.17 2.82 -19.90
N LEU A 238 -26.45 2.84 -18.78
CA LEU A 238 -25.42 3.81 -18.43
C LEU A 238 -24.03 3.17 -18.51
N ALA A 239 -23.10 3.86 -19.17
CA ALA A 239 -21.67 3.59 -19.10
C ALA A 239 -21.12 4.08 -17.77
N LEU A 240 -20.64 3.17 -16.91
CA LEU A 240 -20.05 3.53 -15.62
C LEU A 240 -18.52 3.69 -15.70
N GLY A 241 -17.86 2.94 -16.58
CA GLY A 241 -16.41 2.96 -16.73
C GLY A 241 -15.84 1.56 -16.86
N LYS A 242 -14.66 1.35 -16.26
CA LYS A 242 -14.03 0.04 -16.09
C LYS A 242 -14.01 -0.36 -14.62
N ASP A 243 -14.04 -1.66 -14.36
CA ASP A 243 -13.76 -2.20 -13.04
C ASP A 243 -12.26 -2.20 -12.73
N ILE A 244 -11.89 -2.77 -11.57
CA ILE A 244 -10.51 -2.87 -11.11
C ILE A 244 -9.64 -3.80 -11.97
N GLN A 245 -10.21 -4.68 -12.77
CA GLN A 245 -9.47 -5.55 -13.70
C GLN A 245 -9.37 -4.94 -15.12
N GLY A 246 -10.08 -3.82 -15.36
CA GLY A 246 -10.15 -3.17 -16.65
C GLY A 246 -11.32 -3.59 -17.51
N SER A 247 -12.21 -4.45 -17.01
CA SER A 247 -13.42 -4.87 -17.73
C SER A 247 -14.44 -3.74 -17.76
N VAL A 248 -15.10 -3.57 -18.90
CA VAL A 248 -16.16 -2.55 -19.03
C VAL A 248 -17.33 -2.87 -18.11
N SER A 249 -17.78 -1.84 -17.40
CA SER A 249 -18.93 -1.88 -16.51
C SER A 249 -20.03 -0.95 -17.01
N VAL A 250 -21.22 -1.52 -17.17
CA VAL A 250 -22.45 -0.82 -17.55
C VAL A 250 -23.55 -1.17 -16.55
N ALA A 251 -24.52 -0.28 -16.37
CA ALA A 251 -25.67 -0.50 -15.51
C ALA A 251 -26.97 -0.07 -16.18
N ASP A 252 -28.08 -0.70 -15.84
CA ASP A 252 -29.39 -0.38 -16.40
C ASP A 252 -30.26 0.32 -15.35
N ILE A 253 -30.61 1.60 -15.58
CA ILE A 253 -31.49 2.35 -14.66
C ILE A 253 -32.88 1.69 -14.60
N GLY A 254 -33.34 1.01 -15.65
CA GLY A 254 -34.63 0.31 -15.63
C GLY A 254 -34.71 -0.77 -14.54
N LYS A 255 -33.56 -1.39 -14.21
CA LYS A 255 -33.44 -2.39 -13.14
C LYS A 255 -33.11 -1.76 -11.78
N MET A 256 -32.62 -0.52 -11.77
CA MET A 256 -32.31 0.27 -10.59
C MET A 256 -33.10 1.58 -10.67
N PRO A 257 -34.43 1.56 -10.40
CA PRO A 257 -35.36 2.61 -10.85
C PRO A 257 -35.02 4.01 -10.36
N HIS A 258 -34.22 4.11 -9.29
CA HIS A 258 -33.66 5.36 -8.80
C HIS A 258 -32.17 5.18 -8.45
N LEU A 259 -31.38 6.22 -8.72
CA LEU A 259 -29.94 6.28 -8.44
C LEU A 259 -29.62 7.53 -7.63
N LEU A 260 -28.88 7.36 -6.52
CA LEU A 260 -28.32 8.47 -5.74
C LEU A 260 -26.84 8.63 -6.07
N VAL A 261 -26.43 9.81 -6.53
CA VAL A 261 -25.03 10.14 -6.80
C VAL A 261 -24.57 11.24 -5.84
N SER A 262 -23.59 10.92 -4.98
CA SER A 262 -22.97 11.86 -4.03
C SER A 262 -21.45 11.87 -4.19
N GLY A 263 -20.83 13.01 -3.87
CA GLY A 263 -19.38 13.19 -4.00
C GLY A 263 -18.97 14.62 -3.67
N THR A 264 -17.75 14.77 -3.13
CA THR A 264 -17.12 16.06 -2.83
C THR A 264 -16.70 16.78 -4.12
N THR A 265 -16.40 18.08 -4.04
CA THR A 265 -15.85 18.81 -5.19
C THR A 265 -14.54 18.17 -5.66
N GLY A 266 -14.39 17.98 -6.97
CA GLY A 266 -13.20 17.34 -7.55
C GLY A 266 -13.21 15.81 -7.51
N SER A 267 -14.21 15.16 -6.91
CA SER A 267 -14.34 13.69 -6.90
C SER A 267 -14.75 13.08 -8.24
N GLY A 268 -15.10 13.91 -9.24
CA GLY A 268 -15.58 13.45 -10.55
C GLY A 268 -17.10 13.35 -10.69
N LYS A 269 -17.90 13.77 -9.71
CA LYS A 269 -19.38 13.70 -9.77
C LYS A 269 -19.98 14.29 -11.05
N SER A 270 -19.60 15.52 -11.42
CA SER A 270 -20.15 16.18 -12.61
C SER A 270 -19.76 15.46 -13.90
N VAL A 271 -18.53 14.92 -13.97
CA VAL A 271 -18.06 14.12 -15.11
C VAL A 271 -18.85 12.82 -15.21
N ALA A 272 -19.09 12.13 -14.08
CA ALA A 272 -19.91 10.92 -14.04
C ALA A 272 -21.35 11.17 -14.49
N ILE A 273 -21.98 12.27 -14.05
CA ILE A 273 -23.33 12.65 -14.49
C ILE A 273 -23.36 12.91 -16.01
N ASN A 274 -22.36 13.64 -16.54
CA ASN A 274 -22.27 13.87 -17.98
C ASN A 274 -22.07 12.56 -18.77
N ALA A 275 -21.26 11.63 -18.25
CA ALA A 275 -21.09 10.32 -18.85
C ALA A 275 -22.41 9.52 -18.86
N MET A 276 -23.21 9.59 -17.79
CA MET A 276 -24.53 8.97 -17.73
C MET A 276 -25.51 9.59 -18.74
N ILE A 277 -25.55 10.93 -18.84
CA ILE A 277 -26.39 11.62 -19.82
C ILE A 277 -25.96 11.25 -21.25
N LEU A 278 -24.67 11.27 -21.55
CA LEU A 278 -24.15 10.89 -22.85
C LEU A 278 -24.47 9.42 -23.17
N SER A 279 -24.43 8.52 -22.19
CA SER A 279 -24.83 7.12 -22.39
C SER A 279 -26.25 7.01 -22.94
N LEU A 280 -27.18 7.80 -22.39
CA LEU A 280 -28.56 7.86 -22.88
C LEU A 280 -28.63 8.48 -24.29
N LEU A 281 -27.90 9.57 -24.55
CA LEU A 281 -27.90 10.24 -25.85
C LEU A 281 -27.30 9.38 -26.99
N TYR A 282 -26.35 8.50 -26.68
CA TYR A 282 -25.75 7.58 -27.66
C TYR A 282 -26.59 6.33 -27.92
N LYS A 283 -27.69 6.14 -27.18
CA LYS A 283 -28.47 4.90 -27.20
C LYS A 283 -29.97 5.07 -27.39
N ALA A 284 -30.53 6.20 -26.96
CA ALA A 284 -31.97 6.47 -26.98
C ALA A 284 -32.31 7.64 -27.88
N THR A 285 -33.43 7.53 -28.60
CA THR A 285 -34.05 8.66 -29.31
C THR A 285 -34.91 9.49 -28.35
N PRO A 286 -35.26 10.74 -28.71
CA PRO A 286 -36.15 11.59 -27.92
C PRO A 286 -37.56 11.02 -27.70
N GLU A 287 -37.99 10.08 -28.52
CA GLU A 287 -39.26 9.36 -28.36
C GLU A 287 -39.18 8.26 -27.30
N GLN A 288 -37.99 7.67 -27.11
CA GLN A 288 -37.73 6.61 -26.15
C GLN A 288 -37.42 7.15 -24.75
N VAL A 289 -36.63 8.24 -24.67
CA VAL A 289 -36.19 8.81 -23.39
C VAL A 289 -36.34 10.33 -23.41
N ARG A 290 -36.99 10.86 -22.36
CA ARG A 290 -37.11 12.30 -22.09
C ARG A 290 -36.40 12.63 -20.79
N LEU A 291 -35.69 13.76 -20.76
CA LEU A 291 -34.92 14.21 -19.61
C LEU A 291 -35.52 15.51 -19.05
N ILE A 292 -35.62 15.60 -17.73
CA ILE A 292 -35.88 16.85 -17.01
C ILE A 292 -34.60 17.15 -16.22
N MET A 293 -33.91 18.23 -16.59
CA MET A 293 -32.67 18.65 -15.95
C MET A 293 -32.96 19.81 -15.01
N ILE A 294 -32.51 19.68 -13.76
CA ILE A 294 -32.62 20.71 -12.74
C ILE A 294 -31.21 21.01 -12.24
N ASP A 295 -30.69 22.20 -12.59
CA ASP A 295 -29.42 22.69 -12.07
C ASP A 295 -29.66 23.94 -11.20
N PRO A 296 -29.70 23.79 -9.86
CA PRO A 296 -29.97 24.90 -8.95
C PRO A 296 -28.76 25.84 -8.79
N LYS A 297 -27.62 25.56 -9.44
CA LYS A 297 -26.38 26.34 -9.32
C LYS A 297 -26.18 27.39 -10.43
N MET A 298 -27.17 27.55 -11.31
CA MET A 298 -27.20 28.60 -12.34
C MET A 298 -27.40 29.99 -11.74
#